data_AF-A0A7C5QLY0-F1
#
_entry.id   AF-A0A7C5QLY0-F1
#
_cell.length_a   1.000
_cell.length_b   1.000
_cell.length_c   1.000
_cell.angle_alpha   90.00
_cell.angle_beta   90.00
_cell.angle_gamma   90.00
#
_symmetry.space_group_name_H-M   'P 1'
#
loop_
_entity.id
_entity.type
_entity.pdbx_description
1 polymer ?
#
loop_
_entity_poly.entity_id
_entity_poly.type
_entity_poly.pdbx_seq_one_letter_code
_entity_poly.pdbx_strand_id
1 'polypeptide(L)'
;MSKPKNSSSFDYHFISLFLFLFLFVFLIIVKFSKFPLFEEIAHSENEKVKERTEGINSQVKSKVLFLIAGGDIIFQKQLIEIANYRAKEKGLASAWKLFFHALEPIFQNYQKEGSKIVVANLESPVATQRVEPKSYPPTFNGPPEALEGLKEAGFDILTIANNHTLDQRRKGLSETIDALQNAGLKYVGGGRKRDEAEKPLIIKDEVSEIRIAIFSFLFSPKSRTEPENMPAISIFREGATGKLNEIKKRGEADVIVVFMHWIGEFIEKPMKKWKDAVEELIGAGADAVICHGPHVVGPAGWVEVNGRRGFVAYSLGNLLANFGWEVYPSNFLKLFPDKNSAQRINARSEALCVLRIEREKEKTGGAVLKEVILYPLWLEDNRYASLRKNGPPREIYPIWISECMPPPEFGCPKNSMPQECSARWEMIYSSTKAVVEKLWNFKGWQIKKCPSLMPSESLSPLAFKF
;
A
#
# COMPACT_ATOMS: atom_id res chain seq x y z
N MET A 1 -14.86 -27.82 -92.81
CA MET A 1 -13.62 -27.35 -92.18
C MET A 1 -13.47 -25.86 -92.45
N SER A 2 -13.64 -25.01 -91.44
CA SER A 2 -13.08 -23.65 -91.45
C SER A 2 -12.89 -23.17 -90.01
N LYS A 3 -11.63 -22.87 -89.68
CA LYS A 3 -11.13 -22.38 -88.40
C LYS A 3 -11.55 -20.92 -88.13
N PRO A 4 -11.53 -20.48 -86.86
CA PRO A 4 -11.79 -19.09 -86.48
C PRO A 4 -10.51 -18.23 -86.58
N LYS A 5 -10.69 -16.90 -86.64
CA LYS A 5 -9.64 -15.94 -86.26
C LYS A 5 -10.21 -14.90 -85.28
N ASN A 6 -9.51 -14.80 -84.15
CA ASN A 6 -9.59 -13.77 -83.12
C ASN A 6 -9.31 -12.37 -83.67
N SER A 7 -9.88 -11.37 -83.01
CA SER A 7 -9.10 -10.21 -82.54
C SER A 7 -9.77 -9.59 -81.31
N SER A 8 -9.03 -9.58 -80.21
CA SER A 8 -9.32 -8.83 -78.99
C SER A 8 -8.67 -7.45 -79.08
N SER A 9 -9.45 -6.38 -79.05
CA SER A 9 -8.96 -5.03 -78.72
C SER A 9 -9.64 -4.58 -77.43
N PHE A 10 -8.96 -4.80 -76.30
CA PHE A 10 -9.34 -4.23 -75.02
C PHE A 10 -9.15 -2.71 -75.07
N ASP A 11 -10.19 -1.95 -74.76
CA ASP A 11 -10.22 -0.48 -74.86
C ASP A 11 -9.33 0.20 -73.80
N TYR A 12 -8.08 0.46 -74.17
CA TYR A 12 -7.11 1.23 -73.36
C TYR A 12 -7.57 2.67 -73.03
N HIS A 13 -8.58 3.19 -73.73
CA HIS A 13 -9.08 4.56 -73.52
C HIS A 13 -9.93 4.69 -72.25
N PHE A 14 -10.66 3.65 -71.84
CA PHE A 14 -11.51 3.70 -70.64
C PHE A 14 -10.71 3.67 -69.33
N ILE A 15 -9.64 2.86 -69.30
CA ILE A 15 -8.74 2.75 -68.15
C ILE A 15 -7.95 4.05 -67.95
N SER A 16 -7.53 4.69 -69.05
CA SER A 16 -6.83 5.97 -69.03
C SER A 16 -7.70 7.10 -68.46
N LEU A 17 -8.97 7.17 -68.86
CA LEU A 17 -9.90 8.18 -68.36
C LEU A 17 -10.20 8.02 -66.86
N PHE A 18 -10.34 6.77 -66.39
CA PHE A 18 -10.60 6.48 -64.98
C PHE A 18 -9.38 6.79 -64.10
N LEU A 19 -8.17 6.45 -64.56
CA LEU A 19 -6.93 6.81 -63.87
C LEU A 19 -6.76 8.34 -63.81
N PHE A 20 -7.10 9.05 -64.88
CA PHE A 20 -7.03 10.52 -64.90
C PHE A 20 -8.02 11.15 -63.93
N LEU A 21 -9.26 10.65 -63.86
CA LEU A 21 -10.28 11.14 -62.94
C LEU A 21 -9.89 10.86 -61.48
N PHE A 22 -9.35 9.67 -61.21
CA PHE A 22 -8.86 9.30 -59.88
C PHE A 22 -7.68 10.18 -59.46
N LEU A 23 -6.71 10.41 -60.35
CA LEU A 23 -5.58 11.30 -60.08
C LEU A 23 -6.04 12.75 -59.85
N PHE A 24 -7.05 13.20 -60.60
CA PHE A 24 -7.62 14.54 -60.46
C PHE A 24 -8.34 14.73 -59.12
N VAL A 25 -9.17 13.77 -58.70
CA VAL A 25 -9.83 13.77 -57.39
C VAL A 25 -8.80 13.67 -56.26
N PHE A 26 -7.78 12.82 -56.42
CA PHE A 26 -6.68 12.70 -55.46
C PHE A 26 -5.89 14.00 -55.32
N LEU A 27 -5.57 14.67 -56.43
CA LEU A 27 -4.91 15.98 -56.43
C LEU A 27 -5.78 17.07 -55.81
N ILE A 28 -7.11 17.03 -56.00
CA ILE A 28 -8.06 17.90 -55.31
C ILE A 28 -7.98 17.65 -53.80
N ILE A 29 -8.06 16.40 -53.34
CA ILE A 29 -7.97 16.05 -51.92
C ILE A 29 -6.63 16.51 -51.32
N VAL A 30 -5.51 16.28 -52.01
CA VAL A 30 -4.16 16.73 -51.58
C VAL A 30 -4.01 18.26 -51.58
N LYS A 31 -4.74 18.96 -52.46
CA LYS A 31 -4.75 20.42 -52.49
C LYS A 31 -5.65 21.00 -51.39
N PHE A 32 -6.75 20.33 -51.06
CA PHE A 32 -7.66 20.71 -49.97
C PHE A 32 -7.14 20.34 -48.58
N SER A 33 -6.30 19.31 -48.45
CA SER A 33 -5.59 18.98 -47.20
C SER A 33 -4.49 19.99 -46.83
N LYS A 34 -4.18 20.96 -47.73
CA LYS A 34 -3.25 22.07 -47.49
C LYS A 34 -3.95 23.41 -47.25
N PHE A 35 -5.27 23.43 -47.10
CA PHE A 35 -5.99 24.67 -46.73
C PHE A 35 -5.95 24.87 -45.22
N PRO A 36 -5.56 26.07 -44.73
CA PRO A 36 -5.48 26.37 -43.30
C PRO A 36 -6.81 26.13 -42.56
N LEU A 37 -7.95 26.31 -43.25
CA LEU A 37 -9.28 26.07 -42.69
C LEU A 37 -9.50 24.60 -42.25
N PHE A 38 -8.90 23.62 -42.93
CA PHE A 38 -9.06 22.20 -42.61
C PHE A 38 -8.19 21.79 -41.40
N GLU A 39 -6.97 22.34 -41.31
CA GLU A 39 -6.13 22.21 -40.11
C GLU A 39 -6.80 22.87 -38.90
N GLU A 40 -7.40 24.04 -39.07
CA GLU A 40 -8.09 24.77 -38.00
C GLU A 40 -9.32 24.01 -37.48
N ILE A 41 -10.12 23.42 -38.36
CA ILE A 41 -11.27 22.57 -37.99
C ILE A 41 -10.79 21.30 -37.27
N ALA A 42 -9.77 20.61 -37.81
CA ALA A 42 -9.21 19.40 -37.20
C ALA A 42 -8.55 19.68 -35.83
N HIS A 43 -7.92 20.84 -35.68
CA HIS A 43 -7.34 21.29 -34.42
C HIS A 43 -8.44 21.60 -33.39
N SER A 44 -9.48 22.35 -33.78
CA SER A 44 -10.64 22.65 -32.93
C SER A 44 -11.39 21.39 -32.48
N GLU A 45 -11.58 20.41 -33.37
CA GLU A 45 -12.21 19.14 -32.98
C GLU A 45 -11.33 18.33 -32.02
N ASN A 46 -10.02 18.26 -32.26
CA ASN A 46 -9.09 17.61 -31.35
C ASN A 46 -9.02 18.30 -29.99
N GLU A 47 -9.04 19.64 -29.93
CA GLU A 47 -9.10 20.39 -28.68
C GLU A 47 -10.40 20.12 -27.93
N LYS A 48 -11.56 20.12 -28.60
CA LYS A 48 -12.85 19.78 -27.98
C LYS A 48 -12.90 18.34 -27.46
N VAL A 49 -12.34 17.38 -28.19
CA VAL A 49 -12.25 15.98 -27.73
C VAL A 49 -11.31 15.89 -26.53
N LYS A 50 -10.19 16.61 -26.54
CA LYS A 50 -9.22 16.66 -25.44
C LYS A 50 -9.83 17.29 -24.19
N GLU A 51 -10.50 18.45 -24.30
CA GLU A 51 -11.23 19.11 -23.21
C GLU A 51 -12.33 18.22 -22.64
N ARG A 52 -13.09 17.52 -23.50
CA ARG A 52 -14.13 16.59 -23.04
C ARG A 52 -13.56 15.38 -22.32
N THR A 53 -12.43 14.86 -22.80
CA THR A 53 -11.73 13.71 -22.19
C THR A 53 -11.07 14.11 -20.87
N GLU A 54 -10.46 15.29 -20.80
CA GLU A 54 -9.91 15.88 -19.57
C GLU A 54 -11.01 16.18 -18.55
N GLY A 55 -12.15 16.71 -19.00
CA GLY A 55 -13.33 16.95 -18.17
C GLY A 55 -13.89 15.66 -17.57
N ILE A 56 -14.08 14.61 -18.38
CA ILE A 56 -14.51 13.28 -17.91
C ILE A 56 -13.48 12.68 -16.95
N ASN A 57 -12.19 12.72 -17.28
CA ASN A 57 -11.13 12.21 -16.41
C ASN A 57 -11.07 12.94 -15.07
N SER A 58 -11.23 14.28 -15.05
CA SER A 58 -11.28 15.05 -13.81
C SER A 58 -12.50 14.66 -12.94
N GLN A 59 -13.66 14.44 -13.58
CA GLN A 59 -14.90 14.06 -12.90
C GLN A 59 -14.87 12.62 -12.37
N VAL A 60 -14.12 11.72 -13.02
CA VAL A 60 -13.87 10.36 -12.52
C VAL A 60 -12.90 10.40 -11.36
N LYS A 61 -11.79 11.14 -11.47
CA LYS A 61 -10.81 11.30 -10.38
C LYS A 61 -11.44 11.90 -9.12
N SER A 62 -12.35 12.85 -9.27
CA SER A 62 -13.08 13.48 -8.16
C SER A 62 -14.12 12.58 -7.48
N LYS A 63 -14.17 11.28 -7.78
CA LYS A 63 -15.12 10.32 -7.18
C LYS A 63 -14.45 9.11 -6.56
N VAL A 64 -13.12 9.04 -6.63
CA VAL A 64 -12.33 7.89 -6.19
C VAL A 64 -11.42 8.30 -5.05
N LEU A 65 -11.45 7.51 -3.99
CA LEU A 65 -10.52 7.59 -2.86
C LEU A 65 -9.76 6.26 -2.77
N PHE A 66 -8.44 6.34 -2.71
CA PHE A 66 -7.56 5.22 -2.41
C PHE A 66 -7.11 5.30 -0.95
N LEU A 67 -7.46 4.30 -0.14
CA LEU A 67 -6.81 4.11 1.16
C LEU A 67 -5.69 3.08 0.99
N ILE A 68 -4.46 3.51 1.21
CA ILE A 68 -3.26 2.67 1.13
C ILE A 68 -2.82 2.32 2.55
N ALA A 69 -2.87 1.05 2.92
CA ALA A 69 -2.46 0.52 4.20
C ALA A 69 -1.11 -0.19 4.11
N GLY A 70 -0.16 0.22 4.94
CA GLY A 70 1.11 -0.46 5.16
C GLY A 70 1.14 -1.24 6.47
N GLY A 71 2.15 -2.11 6.58
CA GLY A 71 2.43 -2.95 7.75
C GLY A 71 3.02 -2.22 8.96
N ASP A 72 3.69 -2.99 9.82
CA ASP A 72 4.30 -2.54 11.07
C ASP A 72 5.54 -1.66 10.83
N ILE A 73 5.61 -0.54 11.53
CA ILE A 73 6.77 0.36 11.59
C ILE A 73 7.33 0.31 13.00
N ILE A 74 8.51 -0.28 13.14
CA ILE A 74 9.17 -0.53 14.43
C ILE A 74 10.53 0.17 14.43
N PHE A 75 10.73 1.08 15.37
CA PHE A 75 11.97 1.85 15.50
C PHE A 75 13.01 1.10 16.33
N GLN A 76 13.59 0.07 15.72
CA GLN A 76 14.69 -0.68 16.33
C GLN A 76 15.99 0.13 16.31
N LYS A 77 16.87 -0.16 17.28
CA LYS A 77 18.14 0.56 17.48
C LYS A 77 18.97 0.68 16.21
N GLN A 78 19.06 -0.38 15.42
CA GLN A 78 19.85 -0.42 14.18
C GLN A 78 19.28 0.54 13.12
N LEU A 79 17.96 0.66 13.01
CA LEU A 79 17.33 1.61 12.10
C LEU A 79 17.63 3.06 12.51
N ILE A 80 17.62 3.33 13.81
CA ILE A 80 18.00 4.63 14.37
C ILE A 80 19.47 4.94 14.08
N GLU A 81 20.37 3.97 14.21
CA GLU A 81 21.79 4.14 13.85
C GLU A 81 21.99 4.43 12.36
N ILE A 82 21.25 3.74 11.48
CA ILE A 82 21.26 3.98 10.04
C ILE A 82 20.75 5.40 9.73
N ALA A 83 19.64 5.81 10.34
CA ALA A 83 19.09 7.15 10.19
C ALA A 83 20.11 8.22 10.61
N ASN A 84 20.71 8.07 11.79
CA ASN A 84 21.73 8.98 12.31
C ASN A 84 22.98 9.06 11.41
N TYR A 85 23.39 7.93 10.83
CA TYR A 85 24.48 7.91 9.86
C TYR A 85 24.13 8.75 8.62
N ARG A 86 22.95 8.54 8.03
CA ARG A 86 22.46 9.27 6.84
C ARG A 86 22.20 10.76 7.12
N ALA A 87 21.79 11.08 8.34
CA ALA A 87 21.49 12.45 8.75
C ALA A 87 22.68 13.39 8.63
N LYS A 88 23.92 12.86 8.69
CA LYS A 88 25.15 13.64 8.50
C LYS A 88 25.22 14.37 7.16
N GLU A 89 24.53 13.86 6.14
CA GLU A 89 24.54 14.43 4.79
C GLU A 89 23.32 15.32 4.49
N LYS A 90 22.14 14.97 5.04
CA LYS A 90 20.85 15.51 4.59
C LYS A 90 19.87 15.91 5.71
N GLY A 91 20.28 15.82 6.98
CA GLY A 91 19.38 16.03 8.12
C GLY A 91 18.56 14.79 8.48
N LEU A 92 18.01 14.77 9.71
CA LEU A 92 17.43 13.55 10.29
C LEU A 92 16.06 13.19 9.69
N ALA A 93 15.18 14.18 9.45
CA ALA A 93 13.89 13.94 8.80
C ALA A 93 14.05 13.33 7.39
N SER A 94 14.92 13.91 6.56
CA SER A 94 15.22 13.36 5.22
C SER A 94 15.88 11.98 5.29
N ALA A 95 16.69 11.70 6.31
CA ALA A 95 17.25 10.36 6.53
C ALA A 95 16.16 9.31 6.82
N TRP A 96 15.13 9.68 7.58
CA TRP A 96 13.98 8.82 7.84
C TRP A 96 13.08 8.66 6.62
N LYS A 97 12.84 9.72 5.84
CA LYS A 97 12.09 9.66 4.58
C LYS A 97 12.68 8.63 3.62
N LEU A 98 14.02 8.53 3.55
CA LEU A 98 14.71 7.59 2.66
C LEU A 98 14.35 6.12 2.94
N PHE A 99 13.85 5.76 4.12
CA PHE A 99 13.35 4.41 4.35
C PHE A 99 12.11 4.05 3.54
N PHE A 100 11.43 5.02 2.93
CA PHE A 100 10.17 4.79 2.20
C PHE A 100 10.22 5.24 0.74
N HIS A 101 11.39 5.67 0.25
CA HIS A 101 11.54 6.24 -1.10
C HIS A 101 11.04 5.28 -2.20
N ALA A 102 11.20 3.98 -2.03
CA ALA A 102 10.75 2.97 -2.99
C ALA A 102 9.22 2.86 -3.11
N LEU A 103 8.46 3.39 -2.13
CA LEU A 103 7.00 3.44 -2.15
C LEU A 103 6.45 4.73 -2.77
N GLU A 104 7.27 5.78 -2.87
CA GLU A 104 6.87 7.09 -3.37
C GLU A 104 6.23 7.02 -4.77
N PRO A 105 6.76 6.26 -5.75
CA PRO A 105 6.11 6.13 -7.07
C PRO A 105 4.70 5.52 -6.99
N ILE A 106 4.47 4.58 -6.06
CA ILE A 106 3.15 3.96 -5.85
C ILE A 106 2.17 5.03 -5.33
N PHE A 107 2.59 5.79 -4.32
CA PHE A 107 1.76 6.85 -3.73
C PHE A 107 1.44 7.94 -4.76
N GLN A 108 2.43 8.38 -5.54
CA GLN A 108 2.24 9.37 -6.59
C GLN A 108 1.33 8.86 -7.71
N ASN A 109 1.38 7.56 -8.05
CA ASN A 109 0.50 6.98 -9.05
C ASN A 109 -0.97 7.09 -8.62
N TYR A 110 -1.29 6.68 -7.39
CA TYR A 110 -2.66 6.79 -6.88
C TYR A 110 -3.13 8.23 -6.70
N GLN A 111 -2.24 9.14 -6.29
CA GLN A 111 -2.54 10.58 -6.22
C GLN A 111 -2.92 11.16 -7.60
N LYS A 112 -2.38 10.61 -8.70
CA LYS A 112 -2.76 11.02 -10.06
C LYS A 112 -4.11 10.43 -10.49
N GLU A 113 -4.51 9.29 -9.94
CA GLU A 113 -5.75 8.58 -10.28
C GLU A 113 -6.96 8.99 -9.42
N GLY A 114 -6.74 9.61 -8.26
CA GLY A 114 -7.78 10.08 -7.35
C GLY A 114 -7.18 10.62 -6.05
N SER A 115 -8.02 10.80 -5.04
CA SER A 115 -7.56 11.10 -3.68
C SER A 115 -6.83 9.91 -3.08
N LYS A 116 -5.84 10.16 -2.22
CA LYS A 116 -5.07 9.12 -1.54
C LYS A 116 -4.97 9.45 -0.05
N ILE A 117 -5.19 8.44 0.79
CA ILE A 117 -4.87 8.45 2.22
C ILE A 117 -3.94 7.27 2.48
N VAL A 118 -2.75 7.52 3.06
CA VAL A 118 -1.82 6.45 3.47
C VAL A 118 -1.87 6.26 4.99
N VAL A 119 -2.05 5.01 5.39
CA VAL A 119 -2.13 4.57 6.78
C VAL A 119 -1.09 3.49 7.04
N ALA A 120 -0.44 3.49 8.20
CA ALA A 120 0.41 2.39 8.66
C ALA A 120 0.33 2.20 10.18
N ASN A 121 0.80 1.05 10.66
CA ASN A 121 0.87 0.77 12.09
C ASN A 121 2.18 1.27 12.68
N LEU A 122 2.10 2.25 13.58
CA LEU A 122 3.26 2.73 14.34
C LEU A 122 3.38 1.90 15.61
N GLU A 123 4.24 0.88 15.57
CA GLU A 123 4.48 -0.05 16.66
C GLU A 123 5.75 0.32 17.44
N SER A 124 5.89 1.61 17.69
CA SER A 124 6.92 2.15 18.55
C SER A 124 6.42 3.48 19.10
N PRO A 125 6.47 3.70 20.41
CA PRO A 125 6.22 5.02 20.96
C PRO A 125 7.32 5.97 20.51
N VAL A 126 7.02 7.26 20.57
CA VAL A 126 7.94 8.35 20.25
C VAL A 126 7.89 9.31 21.43
N ALA A 127 8.78 9.07 22.39
CA ALA A 127 8.80 9.78 23.65
C ALA A 127 10.20 10.31 23.97
N THR A 128 10.26 11.46 24.63
CA THR A 128 11.50 12.02 25.19
C THR A 128 12.00 11.18 26.36
N GLN A 129 11.09 10.62 27.16
CA GLN A 129 11.44 9.69 28.23
C GLN A 129 11.78 8.32 27.65
N ARG A 130 12.95 7.79 28.05
CA ARG A 130 13.43 6.47 27.66
C ARG A 130 13.44 5.52 28.86
N VAL A 131 12.56 4.53 28.81
CA VAL A 131 12.65 3.29 29.54
C VAL A 131 13.53 2.38 28.71
N GLU A 132 14.77 2.23 29.16
CA GLU A 132 15.73 1.33 28.52
C GLU A 132 15.27 -0.13 28.63
N PRO A 133 15.47 -0.97 27.60
CA PRO A 133 15.12 -2.38 27.65
C PRO A 133 15.85 -3.08 28.80
N LYS A 134 15.11 -3.58 29.79
CA LYS A 134 15.67 -4.35 30.91
C LYS A 134 15.63 -5.87 30.68
N SER A 135 14.81 -6.32 29.73
CA SER A 135 14.62 -7.73 29.38
C SER A 135 13.93 -7.84 28.01
N TYR A 136 13.78 -9.06 27.50
CA TYR A 136 13.00 -9.37 26.29
C TYR A 136 11.53 -9.67 26.65
N PRO A 137 10.53 -9.31 25.80
CA PRO A 137 10.67 -8.53 24.56
C PRO A 137 11.14 -7.09 24.85
N PRO A 138 11.93 -6.48 23.94
CA PRO A 138 12.50 -5.16 24.17
C PRO A 138 11.40 -4.10 24.22
N THR A 139 11.61 -3.06 25.04
CA THR A 139 10.82 -1.84 24.96
C THR A 139 11.35 -0.96 23.83
N PHE A 140 10.48 -0.50 22.94
CA PHE A 140 10.84 0.38 21.84
C PHE A 140 10.68 1.86 22.20
N ASN A 141 11.42 2.71 21.50
CA ASN A 141 11.20 4.15 21.48
C ASN A 141 11.88 4.76 20.25
N GLY A 142 11.10 5.45 19.42
CA GLY A 142 11.58 6.16 18.25
C GLY A 142 11.95 7.62 18.53
N PRO A 143 12.80 8.23 17.68
CA PRO A 143 13.04 9.66 17.71
C PRO A 143 11.87 10.44 17.05
N PRO A 144 11.50 11.64 17.55
CA PRO A 144 10.46 12.49 16.95
C PRO A 144 10.64 12.77 15.46
N GLU A 145 11.87 12.93 15.01
CA GLU A 145 12.24 13.21 13.62
C GLU A 145 11.88 12.06 12.67
N ALA A 146 11.65 10.85 13.19
CA ALA A 146 11.12 9.75 12.39
C ALA A 146 9.69 10.02 11.91
N LEU A 147 8.88 10.72 12.71
CA LEU A 147 7.52 11.10 12.35
C LEU A 147 7.51 12.18 11.25
N GLU A 148 8.45 13.13 11.29
CA GLU A 148 8.65 14.09 10.21
C GLU A 148 9.02 13.38 8.90
N GLY A 149 9.97 12.43 8.95
CA GLY A 149 10.34 11.62 7.78
C GLY A 149 9.18 10.80 7.22
N LEU A 150 8.31 10.25 8.07
CA LEU A 150 7.07 9.60 7.66
C LEU A 150 6.10 10.57 6.99
N LYS A 151 5.92 11.77 7.56
CA LYS A 151 5.07 12.79 6.95
C LYS A 151 5.57 13.19 5.55
N GLU A 152 6.87 13.43 5.41
CA GLU A 152 7.50 13.76 4.12
C GLU A 152 7.48 12.60 3.11
N ALA A 153 7.44 11.35 3.58
CA ALA A 153 7.25 10.17 2.75
C ALA A 153 5.80 9.99 2.26
N GLY A 154 4.87 10.84 2.73
CA GLY A 154 3.49 10.88 2.28
C GLY A 154 2.53 10.00 3.09
N PHE A 155 2.88 9.67 4.34
CA PHE A 155 1.95 9.07 5.31
C PHE A 155 1.01 10.13 5.88
N ASP A 156 -0.26 9.77 6.04
CA ASP A 156 -1.31 10.67 6.51
C ASP A 156 -1.78 10.31 7.92
N ILE A 157 -1.85 9.02 8.21
CA ILE A 157 -2.44 8.48 9.43
C ILE A 157 -1.56 7.35 10.00
N LEU A 158 -1.34 7.34 11.31
CA LEU A 158 -0.71 6.23 12.00
C LEU A 158 -1.66 5.58 13.00
N THR A 159 -1.77 4.26 12.96
CA THR A 159 -2.49 3.51 13.99
C THR A 159 -1.57 3.22 15.16
N ILE A 160 -2.08 3.41 16.38
CA ILE A 160 -1.29 3.28 17.62
C ILE A 160 -2.00 2.41 18.67
N ALA A 161 -2.93 1.54 18.28
CA ALA A 161 -3.44 0.51 19.17
C ALA A 161 -2.66 -0.80 18.96
N ASN A 162 -1.50 -0.92 19.60
CA ASN A 162 -0.65 -2.12 19.53
C ASN A 162 0.02 -2.41 20.88
N ASN A 163 0.67 -3.57 21.02
CA ASN A 163 1.30 -3.99 22.27
C ASN A 163 2.49 -3.12 22.71
N HIS A 164 3.18 -2.45 21.77
CA HIS A 164 4.35 -1.63 22.09
C HIS A 164 4.02 -0.17 22.43
N THR A 165 2.77 0.25 22.21
CA THR A 165 2.36 1.65 22.43
C THR A 165 2.63 2.15 23.85
N LEU A 166 2.58 1.25 24.84
CA LEU A 166 2.80 1.58 26.25
C LEU A 166 4.20 1.21 26.77
N ASP A 167 5.18 0.95 25.89
CA ASP A 167 6.55 0.62 26.29
C ASP A 167 7.21 1.76 27.09
N GLN A 168 6.87 3.00 26.73
CA GLN A 168 7.28 4.22 27.44
C GLN A 168 6.25 4.67 28.48
N ARG A 169 5.38 3.75 28.90
CA ARG A 169 4.27 3.93 29.83
C ARG A 169 3.24 4.94 29.30
N ARG A 170 2.22 5.25 30.11
CA ARG A 170 1.13 6.17 29.75
C ARG A 170 1.61 7.61 29.48
N LYS A 171 2.71 8.03 30.12
CA LYS A 171 3.36 9.31 29.81
C LYS A 171 3.96 9.29 28.40
N GLY A 172 4.66 8.21 28.03
CA GLY A 172 5.18 8.04 26.68
C GLY A 172 4.10 8.01 25.59
N LEU A 173 2.93 7.44 25.87
CA LEU A 173 1.78 7.55 24.96
C LEU A 173 1.32 9.01 24.78
N SER A 174 1.28 9.81 25.85
CA SER A 174 0.94 11.24 25.73
C SER A 174 1.96 11.99 24.88
N GLU A 175 3.25 11.75 25.12
CA GLU A 175 4.35 12.35 24.34
C GLU A 175 4.31 11.88 22.86
N THR A 176 3.93 10.63 22.61
CA THR A 176 3.76 10.10 21.25
C THR A 176 2.62 10.80 20.53
N ILE A 177 1.49 11.03 21.21
CA ILE A 177 0.36 11.80 20.66
C ILE A 177 0.80 13.22 20.31
N ASP A 178 1.54 13.88 21.21
CA ASP A 178 2.08 15.23 20.96
C ASP A 178 3.03 15.24 19.75
N ALA A 179 3.93 14.26 19.65
CA ALA A 179 4.86 14.14 18.53
C ALA A 179 4.15 13.91 17.19
N LEU A 180 3.10 13.08 17.16
CA LEU A 180 2.27 12.85 15.98
C LEU A 180 1.58 14.13 15.52
N GLN A 181 0.97 14.87 16.45
CA GLN A 181 0.29 16.14 16.16
C GLN A 181 1.27 17.19 15.64
N ASN A 182 2.44 17.33 16.29
CA ASN A 182 3.47 18.28 15.88
C ASN A 182 4.04 17.96 14.48
N ALA A 183 4.15 16.68 14.12
CA ALA A 183 4.57 16.24 12.78
C ALA A 183 3.46 16.36 11.72
N GLY A 184 2.24 16.80 12.08
CA GLY A 184 1.11 16.92 11.15
C GLY A 184 0.56 15.57 10.69
N LEU A 185 0.73 14.52 11.49
CA LEU A 185 0.18 13.18 11.26
C LEU A 185 -1.10 13.00 12.07
N LYS A 186 -2.15 12.50 11.41
CA LYS A 186 -3.34 12.05 12.13
C LYS A 186 -3.05 10.69 12.78
N TYR A 187 -3.81 10.33 13.80
CA TYR A 187 -3.67 9.04 14.45
C TYR A 187 -5.00 8.49 14.94
N VAL A 188 -5.03 7.19 15.24
CA VAL A 188 -6.20 6.48 15.78
C VAL A 188 -5.78 5.29 16.64
N GLY A 189 -6.60 4.94 17.63
CA GLY A 189 -6.39 3.77 18.50
C GLY A 189 -5.69 4.08 19.82
N GLY A 190 -5.40 5.35 20.10
CA GLY A 190 -4.86 5.82 21.38
C GLY A 190 -5.42 7.20 21.72
N GLY A 191 -5.39 7.58 22.99
CA GLY A 191 -5.96 8.84 23.45
C GLY A 191 -5.42 9.24 24.82
N ARG A 192 -5.69 10.48 25.25
CA ARG A 192 -5.33 10.98 26.60
C ARG A 192 -6.26 10.43 27.68
N LYS A 193 -7.36 9.81 27.25
CA LYS A 193 -8.36 9.09 28.04
C LYS A 193 -8.97 7.96 27.20
N ARG A 194 -9.67 7.02 27.85
CA ARG A 194 -10.21 5.83 27.19
C ARG A 194 -11.23 6.16 26.09
N ASP A 195 -12.14 7.10 26.34
CA ASP A 195 -13.17 7.47 25.37
C ASP A 195 -12.58 8.09 24.09
N GLU A 196 -11.47 8.82 24.20
CA GLU A 196 -10.69 9.30 23.06
C GLU A 196 -10.01 8.16 22.30
N ALA A 197 -9.37 7.23 23.01
CA ALA A 197 -8.69 6.10 22.39
C ALA A 197 -9.65 5.22 21.57
N GLU A 198 -10.85 5.00 22.09
CA GLU A 198 -11.90 4.21 21.46
C GLU A 198 -12.74 5.01 20.43
N LYS A 199 -12.43 6.28 20.14
CA LYS A 199 -13.09 7.03 19.06
C LYS A 199 -12.42 6.70 17.73
N PRO A 200 -13.21 6.44 16.67
CA PRO A 200 -12.65 6.34 15.34
C PRO A 200 -12.23 7.70 14.82
N LEU A 201 -11.31 7.67 13.86
CA LEU A 201 -11.00 8.82 13.04
C LEU A 201 -11.96 8.84 11.85
N ILE A 202 -12.84 9.84 11.79
CA ILE A 202 -13.74 10.04 10.65
C ILE A 202 -13.14 11.14 9.76
N ILE A 203 -12.86 10.81 8.50
CA ILE A 203 -12.34 11.74 7.51
C ILE A 203 -13.36 11.87 6.39
N LYS A 204 -13.73 13.11 6.08
CA LYS A 204 -14.37 13.45 4.81
C LYS A 204 -13.27 13.94 3.89
N ASP A 205 -12.98 13.17 2.84
CA ASP A 205 -12.02 13.56 1.82
C ASP A 205 -12.61 14.71 0.99
N GLU A 206 -11.86 15.81 0.81
CA GLU A 206 -12.38 17.05 0.21
C GLU A 206 -12.58 16.94 -1.32
N VAL A 207 -11.87 16.04 -1.97
CA VAL A 207 -11.87 15.91 -3.44
C VAL A 207 -12.91 14.88 -3.90
N SER A 208 -12.95 13.72 -3.25
CA SER A 208 -13.92 12.66 -3.54
C SER A 208 -15.22 12.80 -2.76
N GLU A 209 -15.25 13.65 -1.74
CA GLU A 209 -16.35 13.84 -0.78
C GLU A 209 -16.71 12.56 -0.01
N ILE A 210 -15.87 11.52 -0.07
CA ILE A 210 -16.10 10.22 0.58
C ILE A 210 -15.80 10.34 2.08
N ARG A 211 -16.69 9.82 2.92
CA ARG A 211 -16.50 9.73 4.36
C ARG A 211 -16.02 8.34 4.75
N ILE A 212 -14.86 8.28 5.36
CA ILE A 212 -14.27 7.05 5.87
C ILE A 212 -14.14 7.11 7.39
N ALA A 213 -14.64 6.08 8.07
CA ALA A 213 -14.35 5.85 9.48
C ALA A 213 -13.23 4.82 9.61
N ILE A 214 -12.17 5.21 10.32
CA ILE A 214 -11.03 4.35 10.60
C ILE A 214 -11.05 4.03 12.08
N PHE A 215 -11.05 2.74 12.40
CA PHE A 215 -10.86 2.23 13.75
C PHE A 215 -9.48 1.59 13.86
N SER A 216 -8.92 1.60 15.06
CA SER A 216 -7.74 0.82 15.39
C SER A 216 -7.92 0.16 16.74
N PHE A 217 -7.54 -1.12 16.85
CA PHE A 217 -7.63 -1.88 18.08
C PHE A 217 -6.41 -2.79 18.29
N LEU A 218 -6.03 -2.95 19.55
CA LEU A 218 -5.21 -4.07 20.00
C LEU A 218 -6.12 -5.24 20.39
N PHE A 219 -5.92 -6.40 19.79
CA PHE A 219 -6.66 -7.62 20.13
C PHE A 219 -6.17 -8.21 21.45
N SER A 220 -6.85 -7.86 22.54
CA SER A 220 -6.57 -8.39 23.87
C SER A 220 -7.86 -8.59 24.65
N PRO A 221 -8.71 -9.57 24.26
CA PRO A 221 -10.06 -9.73 24.80
C PRO A 221 -10.10 -10.09 26.29
N LYS A 222 -8.97 -10.53 26.86
CA LYS A 222 -8.82 -10.86 28.30
C LYS A 222 -8.11 -9.77 29.10
N SER A 223 -7.70 -8.66 28.46
CA SER A 223 -7.07 -7.57 29.17
C SER A 223 -8.05 -6.85 30.08
N ARG A 224 -7.51 -6.21 31.12
CA ARG A 224 -8.31 -5.32 31.97
C ARG A 224 -8.76 -4.12 31.14
N THR A 225 -9.93 -3.60 31.49
CA THR A 225 -10.42 -2.34 30.91
C THR A 225 -9.39 -1.24 31.15
N GLU A 226 -9.08 -0.48 30.10
CA GLU A 226 -8.20 0.68 30.22
C GLU A 226 -8.79 1.74 31.17
N PRO A 227 -7.93 2.46 31.91
CA PRO A 227 -8.37 3.49 32.84
C PRO A 227 -9.10 4.62 32.11
N GLU A 228 -10.18 5.10 32.72
CA GLU A 228 -11.07 6.07 32.07
C GLU A 228 -10.40 7.44 31.86
N ASN A 229 -9.72 7.97 32.89
CA ASN A 229 -9.17 9.33 32.91
C ASN A 229 -7.63 9.36 32.81
N MET A 230 -7.05 8.43 32.06
CA MET A 230 -5.60 8.39 31.81
C MET A 230 -5.31 7.99 30.37
N PRO A 231 -4.11 8.33 29.83
CA PRO A 231 -3.74 7.97 28.48
C PRO A 231 -3.91 6.47 28.26
N ALA A 232 -4.65 6.09 27.23
CA ALA A 232 -5.16 4.74 27.03
C ALA A 232 -5.08 4.32 25.55
N ILE A 233 -5.10 3.02 25.32
CA ILE A 233 -5.18 2.42 23.99
C ILE A 233 -6.55 1.77 23.76
N SER A 234 -6.96 1.71 22.50
CA SER A 234 -8.20 1.05 22.10
C SER A 234 -8.03 -0.46 22.10
N ILE A 235 -8.75 -1.16 22.97
CA ILE A 235 -8.70 -2.62 23.07
C ILE A 235 -9.93 -3.24 22.41
N PHE A 236 -9.72 -4.22 21.53
CA PHE A 236 -10.81 -5.06 21.04
C PHE A 236 -11.19 -6.10 22.10
N ARG A 237 -12.45 -6.02 22.53
CA ARG A 237 -13.09 -6.89 23.53
C ARG A 237 -14.58 -7.00 23.18
N GLU A 238 -15.29 -7.86 23.88
CA GLU A 238 -16.75 -7.99 23.75
C GLU A 238 -17.43 -6.63 23.83
N GLY A 239 -18.28 -6.32 22.83
CA GLY A 239 -19.00 -5.04 22.71
C GLY A 239 -18.25 -3.92 21.99
N ALA A 240 -16.98 -4.11 21.60
CA ALA A 240 -16.21 -3.09 20.86
C ALA A 240 -16.83 -2.72 19.50
N THR A 241 -17.65 -3.61 18.94
CA THR A 241 -18.40 -3.42 17.69
C THR A 241 -19.60 -2.48 17.80
N GLY A 242 -20.02 -2.07 19.00
CA GLY A 242 -21.16 -1.18 19.20
C GLY A 242 -21.03 0.17 18.48
N LYS A 243 -19.86 0.82 18.58
CA LYS A 243 -19.59 2.12 17.93
C LYS A 243 -19.57 2.02 16.40
N LEU A 244 -19.10 0.89 15.84
CA LEU A 244 -19.11 0.66 14.40
C LEU A 244 -20.55 0.63 13.88
N ASN A 245 -21.40 -0.14 14.57
CA ASN A 245 -22.83 -0.22 14.28
C ASN A 245 -23.52 1.14 14.38
N GLU A 246 -23.21 1.94 15.40
CA GLU A 246 -23.77 3.28 15.58
C GLU A 246 -23.40 4.22 14.43
N ILE A 247 -22.12 4.28 14.04
CA ILE A 247 -21.66 5.11 12.92
C ILE A 247 -22.33 4.70 11.61
N LYS A 248 -22.45 3.40 11.36
CA LYS A 248 -23.13 2.91 10.15
C LYS A 248 -24.62 3.26 10.17
N LYS A 249 -25.31 3.08 11.30
CA LYS A 249 -26.74 3.40 11.45
C LYS A 249 -27.02 4.90 11.31
N ARG A 250 -26.15 5.76 11.83
CA ARG A 250 -26.27 7.22 11.73
C ARG A 250 -25.83 7.77 10.37
N GLY A 251 -25.24 6.92 9.52
CA GLY A 251 -24.72 7.34 8.23
C GLY A 251 -23.58 8.35 8.35
N GLU A 252 -22.78 8.27 9.41
CA GLU A 252 -21.65 9.18 9.66
C GLU A 252 -20.45 8.88 8.74
N ALA A 253 -20.34 7.64 8.26
CA ALA A 253 -19.34 7.21 7.30
C ALA A 253 -19.94 6.33 6.20
N ASP A 254 -19.37 6.45 5.00
CA ASP A 254 -19.75 5.64 3.84
C ASP A 254 -19.07 4.26 3.93
N VAL A 255 -17.77 4.26 4.25
CA VAL A 255 -16.93 3.07 4.41
C VAL A 255 -16.30 3.03 5.81
N ILE A 256 -16.29 1.83 6.42
CA ILE A 256 -15.62 1.57 7.71
C ILE A 256 -14.42 0.65 7.48
N VAL A 257 -13.22 1.11 7.84
CA VAL A 257 -11.98 0.33 7.79
C VAL A 257 -11.46 0.14 9.20
N VAL A 258 -11.18 -1.10 9.58
CA VAL A 258 -10.69 -1.46 10.92
C VAL A 258 -9.26 -1.95 10.82
N PHE A 259 -8.38 -1.34 11.59
CA PHE A 259 -7.01 -1.77 11.79
C PHE A 259 -6.92 -2.61 13.06
N MET A 260 -6.47 -3.85 12.95
CA MET A 260 -6.42 -4.79 14.08
C MET A 260 -5.00 -5.27 14.33
N HIS A 261 -4.50 -5.02 15.52
CA HIS A 261 -3.18 -5.47 15.93
C HIS A 261 -3.29 -6.75 16.77
N TRP A 262 -2.70 -7.85 16.29
CA TRP A 262 -2.71 -9.12 16.99
C TRP A 262 -1.50 -9.28 17.92
N ILE A 263 -1.72 -9.88 19.09
CA ILE A 263 -0.61 -10.32 19.94
C ILE A 263 -0.17 -11.73 19.49
N GLY A 264 1.06 -11.84 18.99
CA GLY A 264 1.75 -13.09 18.70
C GLY A 264 2.62 -12.98 17.46
N GLU A 265 3.93 -13.16 17.65
CA GLU A 265 4.94 -13.01 16.58
C GLU A 265 5.01 -14.24 15.66
N PHE A 266 5.25 -13.99 14.36
CA PHE A 266 5.51 -14.98 13.30
C PHE A 266 4.40 -16.02 13.08
N ILE A 267 3.16 -15.67 13.39
CA ILE A 267 1.99 -16.53 13.18
C ILE A 267 1.46 -16.36 11.75
N GLU A 268 1.86 -17.26 10.84
CA GLU A 268 1.41 -17.23 9.43
C GLU A 268 -0.07 -17.60 9.24
N LYS A 269 -0.61 -18.48 10.10
CA LYS A 269 -1.99 -18.98 9.97
C LYS A 269 -2.88 -18.34 11.01
N PRO A 270 -3.96 -17.64 10.61
CA PRO A 270 -4.81 -16.95 11.57
C PRO A 270 -5.50 -17.94 12.51
N MET A 271 -5.40 -17.67 13.81
CA MET A 271 -6.05 -18.45 14.86
C MET A 271 -7.56 -18.31 14.79
N LYS A 272 -8.30 -19.31 15.30
CA LYS A 272 -9.79 -19.26 15.32
C LYS A 272 -10.31 -17.95 15.93
N LYS A 273 -9.77 -17.54 17.07
CA LYS A 273 -10.14 -16.28 17.75
C LYS A 273 -9.95 -15.01 16.91
N TRP A 274 -8.98 -15.00 15.97
CA TRP A 274 -8.78 -13.88 15.06
C TRP A 274 -9.81 -13.88 13.94
N LYS A 275 -10.15 -15.07 13.43
CA LYS A 275 -11.24 -15.24 12.45
C LYS A 275 -12.58 -14.84 13.05
N ASP A 276 -12.89 -15.31 14.26
CA ASP A 276 -14.10 -14.96 14.99
C ASP A 276 -14.22 -13.43 15.18
N ALA A 277 -13.12 -12.76 15.53
CA ALA A 277 -13.09 -11.30 15.68
C ALA A 277 -13.28 -10.55 14.34
N VAL A 278 -12.69 -11.04 13.26
CA VAL A 278 -12.89 -10.49 11.90
C VAL A 278 -14.35 -10.65 11.47
N GLU A 279 -14.94 -11.83 11.71
CA GLU A 279 -16.34 -12.08 11.40
C GLU A 279 -17.27 -11.16 12.21
N GLU A 280 -16.97 -10.94 13.50
CA GLU A 280 -17.70 -9.99 14.36
C GLU A 280 -17.64 -8.56 13.81
N LEU A 281 -16.45 -8.09 13.42
CA LEU A 281 -16.25 -6.74 12.85
C LEU A 281 -16.96 -6.56 11.51
N ILE A 282 -16.86 -7.54 10.61
CA ILE A 282 -17.53 -7.49 9.30
C ILE A 282 -19.04 -7.51 9.50
N GLY A 283 -19.56 -8.40 10.35
CA GLY A 283 -20.98 -8.47 10.69
C GLY A 283 -21.51 -7.17 11.31
N ALA A 284 -20.67 -6.44 12.06
CA ALA A 284 -20.99 -5.14 12.65
C ALA A 284 -20.85 -3.93 11.70
N GLY A 285 -20.54 -4.16 10.41
CA GLY A 285 -20.51 -3.10 9.42
C GLY A 285 -19.13 -2.70 8.92
N ALA A 286 -18.04 -3.35 9.33
CA ALA A 286 -16.74 -3.13 8.70
C ALA A 286 -16.79 -3.54 7.22
N ASP A 287 -16.23 -2.71 6.33
CA ASP A 287 -16.06 -3.00 4.90
C ASP A 287 -14.69 -3.65 4.63
N ALA A 288 -13.68 -3.30 5.44
CA ALA A 288 -12.37 -3.95 5.43
C ALA A 288 -11.77 -4.06 6.85
N VAL A 289 -11.08 -5.17 7.12
CA VAL A 289 -10.27 -5.40 8.33
C VAL A 289 -8.82 -5.65 7.92
N ILE A 290 -7.94 -4.70 8.22
CA ILE A 290 -6.51 -4.76 7.87
C ILE A 290 -5.72 -5.01 9.16
N CYS A 291 -4.87 -6.03 9.18
CA CYS A 291 -4.26 -6.47 10.42
C CYS A 291 -2.73 -6.46 10.42
N HIS A 292 -2.18 -6.52 11.64
CA HIS A 292 -0.79 -6.23 12.01
C HIS A 292 -0.35 -7.09 13.20
N GLY A 293 0.95 -7.14 13.51
CA GLY A 293 1.49 -7.74 14.74
C GLY A 293 2.17 -9.10 14.61
N PRO A 294 1.77 -10.01 13.70
CA PRO A 294 2.56 -11.22 13.45
C PRO A 294 3.91 -10.96 12.80
N HIS A 295 4.19 -9.75 12.30
CA HIS A 295 5.43 -9.42 11.59
C HIS A 295 5.75 -10.31 10.38
N VAL A 296 4.72 -10.97 9.83
CA VAL A 296 4.76 -11.78 8.61
C VAL A 296 3.47 -11.56 7.84
N VAL A 297 3.51 -11.65 6.52
CA VAL A 297 2.27 -11.59 5.71
C VAL A 297 1.36 -12.77 6.03
N GLY A 298 0.07 -12.44 6.20
CA GLY A 298 -0.99 -13.42 6.44
C GLY A 298 -1.91 -13.60 5.22
N PRO A 299 -2.82 -14.59 5.28
CA PRO A 299 -3.88 -14.73 4.30
C PRO A 299 -4.73 -13.47 4.16
N ALA A 300 -5.25 -13.25 2.96
CA ALA A 300 -6.12 -12.13 2.66
C ALA A 300 -7.21 -12.57 1.70
N GLY A 301 -8.39 -11.97 1.80
CA GLY A 301 -9.52 -12.32 0.96
C GLY A 301 -10.85 -11.80 1.47
N TRP A 302 -11.91 -12.18 0.77
CA TRP A 302 -13.27 -11.84 1.13
C TRP A 302 -13.83 -12.81 2.16
N VAL A 303 -14.52 -12.27 3.14
CA VAL A 303 -15.28 -13.03 4.14
C VAL A 303 -16.73 -12.58 4.06
N GLU A 304 -17.65 -13.54 4.12
CA GLU A 304 -19.08 -13.30 4.11
C GLU A 304 -19.68 -13.70 5.46
N VAL A 305 -20.38 -12.76 6.08
CA VAL A 305 -21.03 -12.93 7.38
C VAL A 305 -22.45 -12.40 7.27
N ASN A 306 -23.45 -13.26 7.49
CA ASN A 306 -24.86 -12.87 7.47
C ASN A 306 -25.28 -12.10 6.20
N GLY A 307 -24.79 -12.52 5.02
CA GLY A 307 -25.06 -11.87 3.74
C GLY A 307 -24.32 -10.55 3.51
N ARG A 308 -23.44 -10.14 4.43
CA ARG A 308 -22.51 -9.01 4.27
C ARG A 308 -21.12 -9.52 3.91
N ARG A 309 -20.57 -8.99 2.81
CA ARG A 309 -19.21 -9.27 2.36
C ARG A 309 -18.27 -8.16 2.83
N GLY A 310 -17.14 -8.54 3.43
CA GLY A 310 -16.07 -7.62 3.84
C GLY A 310 -14.70 -8.19 3.46
N PHE A 311 -13.71 -7.31 3.27
CA PHE A 311 -12.34 -7.74 2.99
C PHE A 311 -11.55 -7.92 4.29
N VAL A 312 -10.65 -8.89 4.33
CA VAL A 312 -9.66 -9.01 5.40
C VAL A 312 -8.27 -9.25 4.84
N ALA A 313 -7.27 -8.56 5.40
CA ALA A 313 -5.87 -8.98 5.35
C ALA A 313 -5.43 -9.32 6.78
N TYR A 314 -5.21 -10.60 7.06
CA TYR A 314 -4.93 -11.08 8.43
C TYR A 314 -3.57 -10.66 8.97
N SER A 315 -2.66 -10.24 8.11
CA SER A 315 -1.44 -9.50 8.47
C SER A 315 -0.81 -8.93 7.20
N LEU A 316 -0.41 -7.65 7.23
CA LEU A 316 0.43 -7.04 6.19
C LEU A 316 1.94 -7.25 6.43
N GLY A 317 2.29 -7.78 7.61
CA GLY A 317 3.67 -7.90 8.06
C GLY A 317 4.31 -6.53 8.33
N ASN A 318 5.62 -6.37 8.13
CA ASN A 318 6.34 -5.14 8.43
C ASN A 318 6.43 -4.22 7.21
N LEU A 319 6.26 -2.91 7.43
CA LEU A 319 6.65 -1.90 6.45
C LEU A 319 8.07 -1.40 6.69
N LEU A 320 8.49 -1.34 7.96
CA LEU A 320 9.85 -1.00 8.36
C LEU A 320 10.19 -1.68 9.69
N ALA A 321 11.07 -2.67 9.64
CA ALA A 321 11.62 -3.37 10.78
C ALA A 321 12.98 -3.98 10.40
N ASN A 322 13.75 -4.41 11.40
CA ASN A 322 15.01 -5.13 11.22
C ASN A 322 15.11 -6.32 12.19
N PHE A 323 14.36 -7.37 11.91
CA PHE A 323 14.39 -8.63 12.67
C PHE A 323 15.64 -9.49 12.38
N GLY A 324 16.81 -8.86 12.30
CA GLY A 324 18.10 -9.53 12.13
C GLY A 324 18.44 -10.50 13.28
N TRP A 325 19.30 -11.49 12.98
CA TRP A 325 19.63 -12.66 13.81
C TRP A 325 19.98 -12.39 15.29
N GLU A 326 20.48 -11.20 15.62
CA GLU A 326 20.95 -10.80 16.96
C GLU A 326 19.83 -10.33 17.89
N VAL A 327 18.63 -10.02 17.37
CA VAL A 327 17.48 -9.59 18.18
C VAL A 327 16.80 -10.79 18.85
N TYR A 328 17.13 -12.01 18.42
CA TYR A 328 16.57 -13.25 18.95
C TYR A 328 17.42 -13.81 20.10
N PRO A 329 16.89 -13.92 21.34
CA PRO A 329 17.56 -14.69 22.37
C PRO A 329 17.78 -16.14 21.89
N SER A 330 18.84 -16.79 22.36
CA SER A 330 19.21 -18.17 21.97
C SER A 330 18.10 -19.22 22.13
N ASN A 331 17.07 -18.93 22.93
CA ASN A 331 15.87 -19.75 23.08
C ASN A 331 14.84 -19.56 21.95
N PHE A 332 14.82 -18.44 21.25
CA PHE A 332 13.94 -18.19 20.09
C PHE A 332 14.41 -18.96 18.85
N LEU A 333 15.72 -19.20 18.73
CA LEU A 333 16.30 -20.09 17.70
C LEU A 333 15.83 -21.55 17.85
N LYS A 334 15.36 -21.97 19.03
CA LYS A 334 14.78 -23.31 19.24
C LYS A 334 13.39 -23.46 18.62
N LEU A 335 12.68 -22.35 18.37
CA LEU A 335 11.38 -22.36 17.66
C LEU A 335 11.56 -22.55 16.15
N PHE A 336 12.76 -22.26 15.62
CA PHE A 336 13.11 -22.40 14.21
C PHE A 336 14.43 -23.18 14.04
N PRO A 337 14.43 -24.49 14.35
CA PRO A 337 15.63 -25.32 14.42
C PRO A 337 16.31 -25.53 13.07
N ASP A 338 15.60 -25.25 11.97
CA ASP A 338 16.08 -25.54 10.63
C ASP A 338 16.79 -24.34 10.00
N LYS A 339 18.07 -24.52 9.63
CA LYS A 339 18.91 -23.43 9.09
C LYS A 339 18.57 -23.06 7.65
N ASN A 340 17.82 -23.91 6.95
CA ASN A 340 17.57 -23.81 5.51
C ASN A 340 16.08 -23.72 5.12
N SER A 341 15.15 -23.58 6.07
CA SER A 341 13.73 -23.71 5.76
C SER A 341 13.11 -22.43 5.15
N ALA A 342 12.16 -22.65 4.23
CA ALA A 342 11.31 -21.64 3.60
C ALA A 342 10.55 -20.72 4.58
N GLN A 343 10.49 -21.05 5.88
CA GLN A 343 10.01 -20.13 6.92
C GLN A 343 10.86 -18.87 7.05
N ARG A 344 12.17 -18.96 6.79
CA ARG A 344 13.08 -17.78 6.77
C ARG A 344 12.86 -16.86 5.59
N ILE A 345 12.20 -17.37 4.54
CA ILE A 345 11.88 -16.66 3.32
C ILE A 345 10.54 -15.90 3.51
N ASN A 346 9.61 -16.47 4.28
CA ASN A 346 8.32 -15.82 4.61
C ASN A 346 8.49 -14.55 5.45
N ALA A 347 9.50 -14.48 6.31
CA ALA A 347 9.76 -13.32 7.17
C ALA A 347 10.28 -12.07 6.42
N ARG A 348 10.37 -12.12 5.09
CA ARG A 348 10.87 -11.03 4.24
C ARG A 348 9.85 -10.55 3.23
N SER A 349 8.79 -11.32 3.05
CA SER A 349 7.66 -10.96 2.20
C SER A 349 6.69 -10.15 3.05
N GLU A 350 6.46 -8.92 2.63
CA GLU A 350 5.59 -7.93 3.26
C GLU A 350 4.48 -7.52 2.29
N ALA A 351 3.52 -6.71 2.72
CA ALA A 351 2.46 -6.28 1.82
C ALA A 351 2.04 -4.82 2.03
N LEU A 352 1.73 -4.14 0.93
CA LEU A 352 0.89 -2.94 0.91
C LEU A 352 -0.52 -3.34 0.47
N CYS A 353 -1.55 -2.83 1.13
CA CYS A 353 -2.93 -3.05 0.72
C CYS A 353 -3.56 -1.73 0.28
N VAL A 354 -4.12 -1.67 -0.93
CA VAL A 354 -4.80 -0.49 -1.45
C VAL A 354 -6.28 -0.80 -1.61
N LEU A 355 -7.11 -0.03 -0.92
CA LEU A 355 -8.56 -0.07 -1.00
C LEU A 355 -9.00 1.05 -1.94
N ARG A 356 -9.58 0.69 -3.08
CA ARG A 356 -10.22 1.65 -3.99
C ARG A 356 -11.68 1.80 -3.61
N ILE A 357 -12.05 3.01 -3.21
CA ILE A 357 -13.39 3.36 -2.75
C ILE A 357 -13.98 4.34 -3.76
N GLU A 358 -15.21 4.10 -4.18
CA GLU A 358 -15.88 4.93 -5.17
C GLU A 358 -17.30 5.29 -4.75
N ARG A 359 -17.71 6.52 -5.10
CA ARG A 359 -19.11 6.93 -5.00
C ARG A 359 -19.99 6.21 -6.03
N GLU A 360 -21.12 5.67 -5.59
CA GLU A 360 -22.10 5.07 -6.50
C GLU A 360 -22.95 6.14 -7.20
N LYS A 361 -23.28 5.91 -8.48
CA LYS A 361 -24.04 6.86 -9.31
C LYS A 361 -25.56 6.83 -9.07
N GLU A 362 -26.12 5.73 -8.55
CA GLU A 362 -27.57 5.46 -8.66
C GLU A 362 -28.34 5.31 -7.34
N LYS A 363 -27.68 5.23 -6.17
CA LYS A 363 -28.37 5.13 -4.87
C LYS A 363 -27.83 6.16 -3.89
N THR A 364 -28.66 7.16 -3.59
CA THR A 364 -28.63 8.01 -2.37
C THR A 364 -27.23 8.41 -1.83
N GLY A 365 -26.28 8.73 -2.70
CA GLY A 365 -25.03 9.43 -2.35
C GLY A 365 -23.97 8.64 -1.57
N GLY A 366 -24.08 7.32 -1.43
CA GLY A 366 -23.10 6.49 -0.70
C GLY A 366 -21.84 6.12 -1.52
N ALA A 367 -20.76 5.75 -0.82
CA ALA A 367 -19.55 5.20 -1.39
C ALA A 367 -19.31 3.75 -0.92
N VAL A 368 -18.66 2.96 -1.78
CA VAL A 368 -18.43 1.52 -1.55
C VAL A 368 -16.98 1.16 -1.85
N LEU A 369 -16.46 0.18 -1.13
CA LEU A 369 -15.22 -0.50 -1.51
C LEU A 369 -15.47 -1.20 -2.86
N LYS A 370 -14.66 -0.91 -3.88
CA LYS A 370 -14.82 -1.40 -5.26
C LYS A 370 -13.73 -2.36 -5.72
N GLU A 371 -12.55 -2.24 -5.13
CA GLU A 371 -11.40 -3.04 -5.50
C GLU A 371 -10.43 -3.04 -4.32
N VAL A 372 -9.80 -4.18 -4.08
CA VAL A 372 -8.67 -4.27 -3.13
C VAL A 372 -7.45 -4.69 -3.91
N ILE A 373 -6.32 -4.08 -3.67
CA ILE A 373 -5.09 -4.36 -4.38
C ILE A 373 -4.00 -4.70 -3.37
N LEU A 374 -3.30 -5.82 -3.54
CA LEU A 374 -2.18 -6.19 -2.66
C LEU A 374 -0.86 -6.10 -3.42
N TYR A 375 0.04 -5.21 -2.98
CA TYR A 375 1.40 -5.16 -3.48
C TYR A 375 2.30 -6.02 -2.60
N PRO A 376 2.91 -7.08 -3.15
CA PRO A 376 3.93 -7.80 -2.42
C PRO A 376 5.20 -6.97 -2.31
N LEU A 377 5.66 -6.80 -1.10
CA LEU A 377 6.88 -6.08 -0.77
C LEU A 377 7.95 -7.06 -0.30
N TRP A 378 9.20 -6.68 -0.48
CA TRP A 378 10.35 -7.31 0.14
C TRP A 378 10.99 -6.31 1.09
N LEU A 379 11.10 -6.66 2.37
CA LEU A 379 11.84 -5.85 3.32
C LEU A 379 13.25 -6.43 3.45
N GLU A 380 14.24 -5.63 3.05
CA GLU A 380 15.64 -6.02 3.15
C GLU A 380 16.11 -5.94 4.61
N ASP A 381 15.94 -7.03 5.36
CA ASP A 381 16.45 -7.17 6.73
C ASP A 381 17.86 -7.81 6.72
N ASN A 382 18.83 -7.17 7.37
CA ASN A 382 20.22 -7.60 7.25
C ASN A 382 20.74 -8.19 8.57
N ARG A 383 20.97 -9.52 8.52
CA ARG A 383 21.57 -10.41 9.54
C ARG A 383 22.85 -9.90 10.24
N TYR A 384 23.46 -8.83 9.74
CA TYR A 384 24.73 -8.26 10.21
C TYR A 384 24.65 -6.74 10.35
N ALA A 385 23.53 -6.20 10.83
CA ALA A 385 23.39 -4.78 11.15
C ALA A 385 24.23 -4.34 12.37
N SER A 386 25.45 -4.86 12.51
CA SER A 386 26.53 -4.07 13.05
C SER A 386 27.10 -3.26 11.88
N LEU A 387 27.23 -1.95 12.06
CA LEU A 387 28.00 -1.07 11.20
C LEU A 387 29.21 -1.86 10.68
N ARG A 388 29.38 -2.00 9.36
CA ARG A 388 30.65 -2.52 8.83
C ARG A 388 31.72 -1.69 9.52
N LYS A 389 32.68 -2.33 10.21
CA LYS A 389 33.71 -1.64 10.99
C LYS A 389 34.36 -0.47 10.21
N ASN A 390 34.37 -0.54 8.86
CA ASN A 390 34.80 0.52 7.95
C ASN A 390 33.93 0.66 6.66
N GLY A 391 32.60 0.74 6.73
CA GLY A 391 31.79 0.95 5.51
C GLY A 391 30.38 1.50 5.74
N PRO A 392 29.70 2.03 4.69
CA PRO A 392 28.34 2.55 4.84
C PRO A 392 27.39 1.45 5.33
N PRO A 393 26.38 1.79 6.16
CA PRO A 393 25.36 0.84 6.57
C PRO A 393 24.66 0.24 5.35
N ARG A 394 24.21 -1.01 5.47
CA ARG A 394 23.35 -1.61 4.44
C ARG A 394 21.97 -0.96 4.46
N GLU A 395 21.36 -0.95 3.28
CA GLU A 395 20.01 -0.45 3.04
C GLU A 395 18.96 -1.37 3.69
N ILE A 396 18.02 -0.81 4.45
CA ILE A 396 16.83 -1.49 4.99
C ILE A 396 15.63 -0.65 4.57
N TYR A 397 14.82 -1.11 3.63
CA TYR A 397 13.56 -0.45 3.24
C TYR A 397 12.67 -1.45 2.48
N PRO A 398 11.35 -1.21 2.40
CA PRO A 398 10.45 -2.03 1.62
C PRO A 398 10.63 -1.80 0.13
N ILE A 399 10.74 -2.87 -0.64
CA ILE A 399 10.88 -2.87 -2.09
C ILE A 399 9.67 -3.54 -2.68
N TRP A 400 8.95 -2.88 -3.58
CA TRP A 400 7.89 -3.55 -4.31
C TRP A 400 8.50 -4.57 -5.28
N ILE A 401 7.99 -5.81 -5.22
CA ILE A 401 8.45 -6.90 -6.09
C ILE A 401 7.47 -7.07 -7.25
N SER A 402 7.95 -6.85 -8.48
CA SER A 402 7.19 -7.09 -9.71
C SER A 402 8.10 -7.54 -10.86
N GLU A 403 7.56 -8.25 -11.86
CA GLU A 403 8.31 -8.64 -13.08
C GLU A 403 8.83 -7.44 -13.87
N CYS A 404 8.25 -6.26 -13.65
CA CYS A 404 8.51 -5.05 -14.42
C CYS A 404 9.50 -4.11 -13.72
N MET A 405 9.90 -4.43 -12.48
CA MET A 405 10.93 -3.68 -11.79
C MET A 405 12.28 -4.32 -12.12
N PRO A 406 13.24 -3.58 -12.72
CA PRO A 406 14.59 -4.09 -12.85
C PRO A 406 15.13 -4.44 -11.45
N PRO A 407 16.09 -5.37 -11.33
CA PRO A 407 16.78 -5.61 -10.07
C PRO A 407 17.18 -4.25 -9.52
N PRO A 408 16.76 -3.86 -8.30
CA PRO A 408 17.13 -2.58 -7.78
C PRO A 408 18.65 -2.55 -7.74
N GLU A 409 19.28 -1.52 -8.34
CA GLU A 409 20.72 -1.27 -8.17
C GLU A 409 21.10 -1.33 -6.68
N PHE A 410 20.14 -0.99 -5.82
CA PHE A 410 20.22 -0.90 -4.39
C PHE A 410 20.10 -2.23 -3.61
N GLY A 411 19.63 -3.31 -4.23
CA GLY A 411 19.63 -4.65 -3.62
C GLY A 411 20.95 -5.41 -3.82
N CYS A 412 21.83 -4.87 -4.66
CA CYS A 412 23.11 -5.48 -4.98
C CYS A 412 24.24 -4.85 -4.14
N PRO A 413 25.08 -5.65 -3.46
CA PRO A 413 26.25 -5.12 -2.79
C PRO A 413 27.12 -4.31 -3.77
N LYS A 414 27.66 -3.16 -3.34
CA LYS A 414 28.69 -2.45 -4.10
C LYS A 414 29.78 -3.46 -4.50
N ASN A 415 30.07 -3.55 -5.80
CA ASN A 415 31.04 -4.45 -6.46
C ASN A 415 30.58 -5.88 -6.79
N SER A 416 29.28 -6.22 -6.68
CA SER A 416 28.77 -7.50 -7.18
C SER A 416 28.71 -7.54 -8.71
N MET A 417 28.99 -8.71 -9.30
CA MET A 417 28.84 -8.89 -10.74
C MET A 417 27.35 -8.81 -11.12
N PRO A 418 26.98 -8.29 -12.30
CA PRO A 418 25.59 -8.19 -12.74
C PRO A 418 24.79 -9.51 -12.66
N GLN A 419 25.48 -10.63 -12.84
CA GLN A 419 24.92 -11.99 -12.73
C GLN A 419 24.50 -12.35 -11.29
N GLU A 420 25.25 -11.91 -10.27
CA GLU A 420 24.91 -12.11 -8.87
C GLU A 420 23.69 -11.26 -8.47
N CYS A 421 23.60 -10.02 -8.98
CA CYS A 421 22.44 -9.15 -8.77
C CYS A 421 21.17 -9.77 -9.35
N SER A 422 21.26 -10.29 -10.58
CA SER A 422 20.16 -10.95 -11.27
C SER A 422 19.71 -12.22 -10.54
N ALA A 423 20.65 -13.09 -10.14
CA ALA A 423 20.31 -14.31 -9.39
C ALA A 423 19.66 -14.00 -8.02
N ARG A 424 20.14 -12.95 -7.33
CA ARG A 424 19.54 -12.50 -6.07
C ARG A 424 18.12 -11.98 -6.28
N TRP A 425 17.89 -11.20 -7.32
CA TRP A 425 16.55 -10.70 -7.65
C TRP A 425 15.59 -11.83 -7.98
N GLU A 426 16.00 -12.79 -8.82
CA GLU A 426 15.18 -13.97 -9.14
C GLU A 426 14.82 -14.78 -7.89
N MET A 427 15.75 -14.94 -6.96
CA MET A 427 15.48 -15.58 -5.67
C MET A 427 14.43 -14.79 -4.86
N ILE A 428 14.56 -13.47 -4.74
CA ILE A 428 13.60 -12.61 -4.03
C ILE A 428 12.22 -12.67 -4.69
N TYR A 429 12.17 -12.55 -6.01
CA TYR A 429 10.95 -12.57 -6.80
C TYR A 429 10.21 -13.90 -6.65
N SER A 430 10.88 -15.02 -6.95
CA SER A 430 10.29 -16.37 -6.85
C SER A 430 9.80 -16.70 -5.45
N SER A 431 10.58 -16.31 -4.43
CA SER A 431 10.22 -16.46 -3.02
C SER A 431 8.95 -15.71 -2.67
N THR A 432 8.91 -14.41 -2.97
CA THR A 432 7.78 -13.53 -2.66
C THR A 432 6.52 -14.01 -3.38
N LYS A 433 6.67 -14.37 -4.66
CA LYS A 433 5.58 -14.94 -5.47
C LYS A 433 5.01 -16.21 -4.84
N ALA A 434 5.85 -17.15 -4.40
CA ALA A 434 5.40 -18.38 -3.78
C ALA A 434 4.60 -18.14 -2.48
N VAL A 435 5.00 -17.14 -1.68
CA VAL A 435 4.26 -16.74 -0.46
C VAL A 435 2.88 -16.20 -0.82
N VAL A 436 2.83 -15.28 -1.79
CA VAL A 436 1.60 -14.66 -2.27
C VAL A 436 0.63 -15.69 -2.85
N GLU A 437 1.11 -16.56 -3.74
CA GLU A 437 0.30 -17.63 -4.35
C GLU A 437 -0.27 -18.58 -3.30
N LYS A 438 0.52 -18.93 -2.29
CA LYS A 438 0.10 -19.80 -1.18
C LYS A 438 -0.93 -19.15 -0.27
N LEU A 439 -0.74 -17.89 0.13
CA LEU A 439 -1.53 -17.26 1.18
C LEU A 439 -2.83 -16.64 0.66
N TRP A 440 -2.85 -16.14 -0.57
CA TRP A 440 -3.98 -15.39 -1.09
C TRP A 440 -4.82 -16.19 -2.12
N ASN A 441 -4.54 -17.49 -2.27
CA ASN A 441 -5.29 -18.48 -3.06
C ASN A 441 -5.85 -17.93 -4.40
N PHE A 442 -4.96 -17.36 -5.21
CA PHE A 442 -5.31 -16.75 -6.49
C PHE A 442 -5.25 -17.76 -7.65
N LYS A 443 -6.37 -17.93 -8.38
CA LYS A 443 -6.33 -18.42 -9.76
C LYS A 443 -6.18 -17.21 -10.70
N GLY A 444 -5.10 -17.18 -11.48
CA GLY A 444 -4.94 -16.19 -12.56
C GLY A 444 -4.42 -14.84 -12.09
N TRP A 445 -3.14 -14.81 -11.68
CA TRP A 445 -2.37 -13.57 -11.77
C TRP A 445 -2.55 -13.01 -13.19
N GLN A 446 -3.20 -11.85 -13.33
CA GLN A 446 -2.93 -10.99 -14.48
C GLN A 446 -1.83 -10.04 -14.06
N ILE A 447 -0.59 -10.49 -14.19
CA ILE A 447 0.50 -9.56 -14.43
C ILE A 447 0.13 -8.92 -15.76
N LYS A 448 -0.34 -7.68 -15.76
CA LYS A 448 -0.43 -6.96 -17.03
C LYS A 448 1.01 -6.89 -17.54
N LYS A 449 1.22 -7.39 -18.76
CA LYS A 449 2.52 -7.35 -19.44
C LYS A 449 3.19 -6.01 -19.19
N CYS A 450 4.43 -6.06 -18.73
CA CYS A 450 5.25 -4.88 -18.49
C CYS A 450 5.16 -3.92 -19.66
N PRO A 451 4.57 -2.73 -19.48
CA PRO A 451 4.74 -1.66 -20.44
C PRO A 451 6.20 -1.23 -20.38
N SER A 452 6.79 -0.99 -21.55
CA SER A 452 8.13 -0.45 -21.67
C SER A 452 8.22 0.90 -20.94
N LEU A 453 9.11 0.96 -19.94
CA LEU A 453 9.83 2.14 -19.44
C LEU A 453 9.06 3.12 -18.52
N MET A 454 9.75 3.62 -17.48
CA MET A 454 9.56 5.02 -17.06
C MET A 454 9.89 5.92 -18.27
N PRO A 455 9.20 7.03 -18.60
CA PRO A 455 8.15 7.75 -17.87
C PRO A 455 6.82 7.86 -18.66
N SER A 456 5.77 8.24 -17.93
CA SER A 456 4.38 8.45 -18.34
C SER A 456 3.57 7.16 -18.62
N GLU A 457 2.51 7.00 -17.81
CA GLU A 457 1.41 6.01 -17.90
C GLU A 457 1.58 4.68 -17.12
N SER A 458 1.15 4.75 -15.85
CA SER A 458 0.59 3.74 -14.93
C SER A 458 1.23 2.34 -14.79
N LEU A 459 1.71 2.07 -13.58
CA LEU A 459 2.21 0.77 -13.09
C LEU A 459 1.03 -0.09 -12.59
N SER A 460 0.91 -1.35 -13.05
CA SER A 460 -0.22 -2.21 -12.70
C SER A 460 0.01 -3.07 -11.44
N PRO A 461 -0.91 -3.05 -10.47
CA PRO A 461 -0.84 -3.92 -9.29
C PRO A 461 -1.88 -5.06 -9.28
N LEU A 462 -1.72 -6.01 -8.35
CA LEU A 462 -2.63 -7.17 -8.21
C LEU A 462 -3.97 -6.75 -7.62
N ALA A 463 -5.06 -6.90 -8.37
CA ALA A 463 -6.39 -6.45 -7.97
C ALA A 463 -7.38 -7.59 -7.68
N PHE A 464 -8.00 -7.56 -6.50
CA PHE A 464 -9.28 -8.19 -6.19
C PHE A 464 -10.41 -7.28 -6.65
N LYS A 465 -11.08 -7.68 -7.72
CA LYS A 465 -12.32 -7.03 -8.18
C LYS A 465 -13.52 -7.69 -7.50
N PHE A 466 -14.58 -6.91 -7.32
CA PHE A 466 -15.81 -7.35 -6.66
C PHE A 466 -16.60 -8.37 -7.48
#